data_AF-A0A3M6QAR7-F1
#
_entry.id   AF-A0A3M6QAR7-F1
#
_cell.length_a   1.000
_cell.length_b   1.000
_cell.length_c   1.000
_cell.angle_alpha   90.00
_cell.angle_beta   90.00
_cell.angle_gamma   90.00
#
_symmetry.space_group_name_H-M   'P 1'
#
loop_
_entity.id
_entity.type
_entity.pdbx_description
1 polymer ?
#
loop_
_entity_poly.entity_id
_entity_poly.type
_entity_poly.pdbx_seq_one_letter_code
_entity_poly.pdbx_strand_id
1 'polypeptide(L)'
;MPLKETDLYKTLLTLLEHEALYNVSFLMNLQKIKSYLNNIMHIESYKFPGVHELALSRGTIRLHCKCDIEEMRGWRERRHPINKDKFLKNFFDFSFKTSVAFLISPFLTHNNRLNRHTGLQKILENHFKIANIELIEQKALTTNGKLLFIARCPFNSINYSHILEFFFFGGEGFILDATNHSPDLESLITETSFPTSLAFSAINSLIRSDFELLIFDHYIETEDFSAFKIKKSITK
;
A
#
# COMPACT_ATOMS: atom_id res chain seq x y z
N MET A 1 19.69 -27.03 -18.86
CA MET A 1 19.19 -26.31 -17.67
C MET A 1 19.00 -24.86 -18.09
N PRO A 2 17.80 -24.28 -17.98
CA PRO A 2 17.63 -22.86 -18.28
C PRO A 2 18.38 -22.06 -17.20
N LEU A 3 19.22 -21.11 -17.64
CA LEU A 3 19.84 -20.13 -16.74
C LEU A 3 18.72 -19.41 -15.98
N LYS A 4 18.85 -19.25 -14.66
CA LYS A 4 17.96 -18.37 -13.91
C LYS A 4 18.07 -16.98 -14.53
N GLU A 5 16.97 -16.23 -14.67
CA GLU A 5 16.96 -14.91 -15.32
C GLU A 5 18.05 -13.95 -14.80
N THR A 6 18.44 -14.10 -13.54
CA THR A 6 19.53 -13.38 -12.87
C THR A 6 20.91 -13.66 -13.47
N ASP A 7 21.17 -14.87 -13.95
CA ASP A 7 22.44 -15.25 -14.59
C ASP A 7 22.50 -14.74 -16.03
N LEU A 8 21.37 -14.81 -16.76
CA LEU A 8 21.26 -14.22 -18.10
C LEU A 8 21.48 -12.70 -18.07
N TYR A 9 20.94 -12.03 -17.03
CA TYR A 9 21.09 -10.60 -16.76
C TYR A 9 22.54 -10.19 -16.52
N LYS A 10 23.26 -10.92 -15.65
CA LYS A 10 24.69 -10.64 -15.38
C LYS A 10 25.52 -10.82 -16.64
N THR A 11 25.30 -11.90 -17.39
CA THR A 11 26.01 -12.16 -18.65
C THR A 11 25.77 -11.06 -19.69
N LEU A 12 24.53 -10.57 -19.84
CA LEU A 12 24.20 -9.47 -20.74
C LEU A 12 24.89 -8.16 -20.35
N LEU A 13 24.92 -7.81 -19.06
CA LEU A 13 25.60 -6.61 -18.56
C LEU A 13 27.12 -6.68 -18.80
N THR A 14 27.75 -7.84 -18.57
CA THR A 14 29.19 -8.01 -18.79
C THR A 14 29.56 -7.94 -20.28
N LEU A 15 28.74 -8.54 -21.15
CA LEU A 15 28.94 -8.46 -22.61
C LEU A 15 28.78 -7.03 -23.14
N LEU A 16 27.78 -6.29 -22.64
CA LEU A 16 27.54 -4.91 -23.04
C LEU A 16 28.63 -3.96 -22.52
N GLU A 17 29.20 -4.19 -21.34
CA GLU A 17 30.31 -3.37 -20.84
C GLU A 17 31.60 -3.56 -21.64
N HIS A 18 31.80 -4.74 -22.24
CA HIS A 18 32.97 -5.06 -23.05
C HIS A 18 32.94 -4.40 -24.45
N GLU A 19 31.76 -4.16 -25.03
CA GLU A 19 31.59 -3.46 -26.32
C GLU A 19 31.56 -1.93 -26.18
N ALA A 20 31.36 -1.41 -24.97
CA ALA A 20 31.21 0.02 -24.69
C ALA A 20 32.47 0.87 -24.87
N LEU A 21 33.65 0.24 -24.92
CA LEU A 21 34.94 0.92 -24.96
C LEU A 21 35.22 1.69 -26.27
N TYR A 22 34.41 1.51 -27.31
CA TYR A 22 34.74 2.01 -28.65
C TYR A 22 33.65 2.87 -29.34
N ASN A 23 32.50 3.14 -28.71
CA ASN A 23 31.44 3.89 -29.39
C ASN A 23 30.58 4.76 -28.45
N VAL A 24 30.63 6.08 -28.65
CA VAL A 24 29.95 7.09 -27.82
C VAL A 24 28.42 6.99 -27.92
N SER A 25 27.87 6.61 -29.08
CA SER A 25 26.42 6.39 -29.23
C SER A 25 25.95 5.15 -28.46
N PHE A 26 26.83 4.14 -28.35
CA PHE A 26 26.59 2.93 -27.57
C PHE A 26 26.67 3.21 -26.07
N LEU A 27 27.57 4.08 -25.60
CA LEU A 27 27.59 4.55 -24.20
C LEU A 27 26.31 5.31 -23.81
N MET A 28 25.75 6.15 -24.69
CA MET A 28 24.44 6.78 -24.45
C MET A 28 23.30 5.76 -24.41
N ASN A 29 23.33 4.74 -25.27
CA ASN A 29 22.36 3.64 -25.25
C ASN A 29 22.51 2.75 -24.00
N LEU A 30 23.73 2.51 -23.52
CA LEU A 30 24.02 1.81 -22.27
C LEU A 30 23.55 2.59 -21.06
N GLN A 31 23.70 3.91 -21.04
CA GLN A 31 23.12 4.75 -19.99
C GLN A 31 21.59 4.72 -20.03
N LYS A 32 20.97 4.72 -21.22
CA LYS A 32 19.53 4.54 -21.37
C LYS A 32 19.06 3.16 -20.94
N ILE A 33 19.78 2.10 -21.29
CA ILE A 33 19.49 0.73 -20.87
C ILE A 33 19.71 0.58 -19.36
N LYS A 34 20.83 1.05 -18.79
CA LYS A 34 21.05 1.07 -17.34
C LYS A 34 19.97 1.89 -16.61
N SER A 35 19.55 3.03 -17.16
CA SER A 35 18.42 3.83 -16.63
C SER A 35 17.08 3.08 -16.73
N TYR A 36 16.83 2.37 -17.84
CA TYR A 36 15.66 1.53 -18.04
C TYR A 36 15.63 0.34 -17.07
N LEU A 37 16.78 -0.33 -16.90
CA LEU A 37 16.97 -1.44 -15.97
C LEU A 37 16.89 -0.98 -14.51
N ASN A 38 17.43 0.19 -14.16
CA ASN A 38 17.29 0.82 -12.84
C ASN A 38 15.83 1.22 -12.49
N ASN A 39 14.92 1.20 -13.47
CA ASN A 39 13.49 1.43 -13.28
C ASN A 39 12.67 0.13 -13.22
N ILE A 40 13.31 -1.04 -13.24
CA ILE A 40 12.61 -2.32 -13.10
C ILE A 40 12.18 -2.48 -11.64
N MET A 41 10.89 -2.31 -11.42
CA MET A 41 10.24 -2.84 -10.23
C MET A 41 10.09 -4.35 -10.39
N HIS A 42 10.66 -5.10 -9.44
CA HIS A 42 10.41 -6.52 -9.25
C HIS A 42 9.10 -6.68 -8.51
N ILE A 43 8.28 -7.65 -8.94
CA ILE A 43 7.00 -7.95 -8.31
C ILE A 43 6.94 -9.47 -8.18
N GLU A 44 6.70 -9.95 -6.96
CA GLU A 44 6.42 -11.35 -6.68
C GLU A 44 5.05 -11.48 -6.01
N SER A 45 4.42 -12.63 -6.21
CA SER A 45 3.13 -12.97 -5.62
C SER A 45 3.26 -14.24 -4.79
N TYR A 46 2.69 -14.22 -3.60
CA TYR A 46 2.68 -15.31 -2.64
C TYR A 46 1.25 -15.59 -2.21
N LYS A 47 0.93 -16.86 -1.93
CA LYS A 47 -0.38 -17.27 -1.40
C LYS A 47 -0.21 -18.04 -0.11
N PHE A 48 -0.97 -17.65 0.90
CA PHE A 48 -0.94 -18.24 2.23
C PHE A 48 -2.37 -18.62 2.63
N PRO A 49 -2.78 -19.89 2.46
CA PRO A 49 -4.10 -20.34 2.83
C PRO A 49 -4.22 -20.56 4.34
N GLY A 50 -5.39 -20.25 4.91
CA GLY A 50 -5.74 -20.60 6.29
C GLY A 50 -4.91 -19.93 7.39
N VAL A 51 -4.47 -18.70 7.16
CA VAL A 51 -3.65 -17.90 8.08
C VAL A 51 -4.48 -17.36 9.24
N HIS A 52 -3.91 -17.38 10.45
CA HIS A 52 -4.49 -16.79 11.66
C HIS A 52 -3.80 -15.50 12.11
N GLU A 53 -2.62 -15.23 11.58
CA GLU A 53 -1.80 -14.10 11.99
C GLU A 53 -1.03 -13.56 10.79
N LEU A 54 -1.13 -12.25 10.56
CA LEU A 54 -0.38 -11.55 9.52
C LEU A 54 0.62 -10.60 10.17
N ALA A 55 1.91 -10.88 9.97
CA ALA A 55 2.99 -10.00 10.38
C ALA A 55 3.21 -8.90 9.33
N LEU A 56 3.28 -7.65 9.78
CA LEU A 56 3.55 -6.45 9.00
C LEU A 56 4.73 -5.69 9.64
N SER A 57 5.35 -4.78 8.89
CA SER A 57 6.48 -3.95 9.34
C SER A 57 6.19 -3.18 10.64
N ARG A 58 4.93 -2.76 10.81
CA ARG A 58 4.45 -1.94 11.94
C ARG A 58 3.76 -2.75 13.05
N GLY A 59 3.74 -4.07 12.93
CA GLY A 59 3.17 -4.96 13.95
C GLY A 59 2.37 -6.12 13.35
N THR A 60 1.59 -6.77 14.19
CA THR A 60 0.92 -8.02 13.85
C THR A 60 -0.59 -7.89 13.92
N ILE A 61 -1.27 -8.39 12.90
CA ILE A 61 -2.74 -8.54 12.89
C ILE A 61 -3.10 -9.97 13.27
N ARG A 62 -3.79 -10.14 14.39
CA ARG A 62 -4.39 -11.43 14.78
C ARG A 62 -5.80 -11.54 14.22
N LEU A 63 -6.02 -12.54 13.39
CA LEU A 63 -7.28 -12.77 12.69
C LEU A 63 -8.16 -13.69 13.52
N HIS A 64 -9.43 -13.32 13.71
CA HIS A 64 -10.37 -14.10 14.51
C HIS A 64 -10.75 -15.45 13.88
N CYS A 65 -10.49 -15.64 12.59
CA CYS A 65 -10.74 -16.86 11.84
C CYS A 65 -9.60 -17.13 10.85
N LYS A 66 -9.65 -18.28 10.19
CA LYS A 66 -8.73 -18.61 9.08
C LYS A 66 -9.02 -17.70 7.89
N CYS A 67 -7.97 -17.08 7.37
CA CYS A 67 -8.04 -16.24 6.18
C CYS A 67 -7.07 -16.74 5.12
N ASP A 68 -7.49 -16.65 3.87
CA ASP A 68 -6.60 -16.81 2.73
C ASP A 68 -6.00 -15.44 2.43
N ILE A 69 -4.67 -15.39 2.39
CA ILE A 69 -3.91 -14.16 2.16
C ILE A 69 -3.13 -14.32 0.85
N GLU A 70 -3.29 -13.34 -0.05
CA GLU A 70 -2.42 -13.18 -1.19
C GLU A 70 -1.54 -11.95 -0.94
N GLU A 71 -0.23 -12.15 -0.86
CA GLU A 71 0.73 -11.06 -0.78
C GLU A 71 1.28 -10.81 -2.17
N MET A 72 1.38 -9.54 -2.53
CA MET A 72 2.18 -9.12 -3.66
C MET A 72 3.22 -8.13 -3.16
N ARG A 73 4.49 -8.50 -3.36
CA ARG A 73 5.64 -7.75 -2.89
C ARG A 73 6.33 -7.10 -4.06
N GLY A 74 6.44 -5.78 -4.01
CA GLY A 74 7.20 -4.97 -4.94
C GLY A 74 8.47 -4.44 -4.26
N TRP A 75 9.62 -4.63 -4.91
CA TRP A 75 10.88 -4.01 -4.48
C TRP A 75 11.71 -3.56 -5.67
N ARG A 76 12.81 -2.88 -5.37
CA ARG A 76 13.72 -2.30 -6.36
C ARG A 76 15.16 -2.60 -5.98
N GLU A 77 16.01 -2.76 -6.99
CA GLU A 77 17.45 -2.88 -6.76
C GLU A 77 18.09 -1.55 -6.33
N ARG A 78 17.43 -0.39 -6.56
CA ARG A 78 17.92 0.96 -6.18
C ARG A 78 16.77 1.93 -5.82
N ARG A 79 17.08 2.89 -4.93
CA ARG A 79 16.21 3.95 -4.38
C ARG A 79 15.63 4.91 -5.44
N HIS A 80 14.71 4.42 -6.26
CA HIS A 80 13.93 5.23 -7.19
C HIS A 80 12.43 5.11 -6.85
N PRO A 81 11.58 6.08 -7.22
CA PRO A 81 10.16 6.10 -6.86
C PRO A 81 9.33 5.02 -7.57
N ILE A 82 8.60 4.21 -6.80
CA ILE A 82 7.68 3.14 -7.23
C ILE A 82 6.76 3.60 -8.40
N ASN A 83 6.76 2.85 -9.51
CA ASN A 83 5.86 3.04 -10.65
C ASN A 83 4.49 2.46 -10.29
N LYS A 84 3.63 3.34 -9.75
CA LYS A 84 2.30 3.05 -9.21
C LYS A 84 1.39 2.34 -10.24
N ASP A 85 1.50 2.73 -11.52
CA ASP A 85 0.66 2.17 -12.59
C ASP A 85 1.07 0.75 -12.96
N LYS A 86 2.38 0.47 -13.03
CA LYS A 86 2.89 -0.90 -13.28
C LYS A 86 2.53 -1.82 -12.11
N PHE A 87 2.63 -1.30 -10.90
CA PHE A 87 2.23 -2.01 -9.70
C PHE A 87 0.76 -2.43 -9.84
N LEU A 88 -0.17 -1.47 -9.98
CA LEU A 88 -1.62 -1.71 -10.14
C LEU A 88 -2.00 -2.66 -11.28
N LYS A 89 -1.43 -2.47 -12.46
CA LYS A 89 -1.73 -3.31 -13.64
C LYS A 89 -1.45 -4.79 -13.38
N ASN A 90 -0.44 -5.07 -12.56
CA ASN A 90 -0.09 -6.43 -12.15
C ASN A 90 -0.79 -6.85 -10.86
N PHE A 91 -1.31 -5.90 -10.10
CA PHE A 91 -1.77 -6.13 -8.74
C PHE A 91 -3.22 -6.59 -8.63
N PHE A 92 -4.11 -6.14 -9.53
CA PHE A 92 -5.53 -6.11 -9.20
C PHE A 92 -6.46 -6.33 -10.41
N ASP A 93 -7.12 -7.50 -10.43
CA ASP A 93 -8.49 -7.65 -10.97
C ASP A 93 -9.52 -7.05 -9.99
N PHE A 94 -9.23 -5.87 -9.43
CA PHE A 94 -10.07 -5.22 -8.43
C PHE A 94 -11.00 -4.23 -9.14
N SER A 95 -12.28 -4.27 -8.83
CA SER A 95 -13.27 -3.40 -9.45
C SER A 95 -13.13 -1.98 -8.88
N PHE A 96 -12.49 -1.08 -9.65
CA PHE A 96 -12.50 0.37 -9.39
C PHE A 96 -13.91 0.98 -9.29
N LYS A 97 -14.96 0.22 -9.63
CA LYS A 97 -16.35 0.69 -9.56
C LYS A 97 -16.96 0.59 -8.16
N THR A 98 -16.45 -0.30 -7.30
CA THR A 98 -17.10 -0.66 -6.02
C THR A 98 -16.20 -0.48 -4.80
N SER A 99 -14.95 -0.06 -5.01
CA SER A 99 -13.94 -0.06 -3.96
C SER A 99 -13.89 1.24 -3.18
N VAL A 100 -13.66 1.14 -1.87
CA VAL A 100 -13.57 2.29 -0.96
C VAL A 100 -12.29 2.17 -0.14
N ALA A 101 -11.54 3.27 -0.06
CA ALA A 101 -10.34 3.37 0.76
C ALA A 101 -10.64 4.07 2.08
N PHE A 102 -10.07 3.55 3.16
CA PHE A 102 -10.03 4.19 4.45
C PHE A 102 -8.59 4.63 4.73
N LEU A 103 -8.40 5.95 4.82
CA LEU A 103 -7.11 6.57 5.09
C LEU A 103 -7.07 6.98 6.56
N ILE A 104 -6.09 6.49 7.30
CA ILE A 104 -5.89 6.77 8.72
C ILE A 104 -4.56 7.50 8.86
N SER A 105 -4.61 8.78 9.22
CA SER A 105 -3.39 9.58 9.41
C SER A 105 -2.57 9.04 10.58
N PRO A 106 -1.22 9.20 10.54
CA PRO A 106 -0.40 8.96 11.72
C PRO A 106 -0.87 9.83 12.90
N PHE A 107 -0.58 9.38 14.13
CA PHE A 107 -0.93 10.11 15.34
C PHE A 107 -0.16 11.44 15.45
N LEU A 108 -0.89 12.54 15.53
CA LEU A 108 -0.33 13.86 15.79
C LEU A 108 -0.32 14.13 17.30
N THR A 109 0.85 14.47 17.85
CA THR A 109 1.07 14.64 19.30
C THR A 109 1.11 16.11 19.75
N HIS A 110 1.19 17.06 18.82
CA HIS A 110 1.37 18.48 19.12
C HIS A 110 0.36 19.35 18.37
N ASN A 111 -0.06 20.46 18.98
CA ASN A 111 -0.96 21.45 18.38
C ASN A 111 -2.29 20.87 17.87
N ASN A 112 -2.86 19.88 18.57
CA ASN A 112 -4.08 19.19 18.14
C ASN A 112 -5.25 20.13 17.79
N ARG A 113 -5.41 21.24 18.53
CA ARG A 113 -6.43 22.26 18.20
C ARG A 113 -6.17 22.89 16.83
N LEU A 114 -4.93 23.32 16.58
CA LEU A 114 -4.52 23.87 15.28
C LEU A 114 -4.68 22.82 14.18
N ASN A 115 -4.17 21.61 14.38
CA ASN A 115 -4.26 20.52 13.39
C ASN A 115 -5.73 20.18 13.07
N ARG A 116 -6.62 20.21 14.07
CA ARG A 116 -8.06 20.02 13.87
C ARG A 116 -8.66 21.12 12.99
N HIS A 117 -8.23 22.37 13.14
CA HIS A 117 -8.63 23.47 12.25
C HIS A 117 -7.99 23.37 10.86
N THR A 118 -6.76 22.87 10.77
CA THR A 118 -6.02 22.65 9.52
C THR A 118 -6.66 21.56 8.65
N GLY A 119 -7.20 20.51 9.28
CA GLY A 119 -7.94 19.43 8.62
C GLY A 119 -7.06 18.40 7.92
N LEU A 120 -7.66 17.25 7.56
CA LEU A 120 -6.95 16.14 6.92
C LEU A 120 -6.35 16.52 5.57
N GLN A 121 -7.09 17.27 4.75
CA GLN A 121 -6.65 17.69 3.42
C GLN A 121 -5.28 18.38 3.46
N LYS A 122 -5.07 19.28 4.43
CA LYS A 122 -3.81 19.98 4.57
C LYS A 122 -2.68 19.11 5.16
N ILE A 123 -3.02 18.11 5.98
CA ILE A 123 -2.06 17.10 6.44
C ILE A 123 -1.58 16.26 5.25
N LEU A 124 -2.50 15.82 4.39
CA LEU A 124 -2.20 15.08 3.16
C LEU A 124 -1.30 15.89 2.23
N GLU A 125 -1.58 17.17 2.03
CA GLU A 125 -0.74 18.07 1.22
C GLU A 125 0.66 18.21 1.79
N ASN A 126 0.77 18.49 3.10
CA ASN A 126 2.05 18.83 3.71
C ASN A 126 2.97 17.61 3.92
N HIS A 127 2.41 16.44 4.24
CA HIS A 127 3.18 15.26 4.63
C HIS A 127 3.26 14.21 3.53
N PHE A 128 2.22 14.10 2.70
CA PHE A 128 2.11 13.08 1.67
C PHE A 128 2.17 13.67 0.25
N LYS A 129 2.22 15.01 0.13
CA LYS A 129 2.19 15.74 -1.15
C LYS A 129 0.93 15.44 -1.99
N ILE A 130 -0.16 15.08 -1.31
CA ILE A 130 -1.45 14.75 -1.92
C ILE A 130 -2.38 15.95 -1.78
N ALA A 131 -2.83 16.50 -2.91
CA ALA A 131 -3.77 17.60 -2.95
C ALA A 131 -5.08 17.17 -3.61
N ASN A 132 -6.20 17.78 -3.19
CA ASN A 132 -7.52 17.65 -3.79
C ASN A 132 -8.02 16.20 -3.91
N ILE A 133 -7.78 15.35 -2.90
CA ILE A 133 -8.38 14.02 -2.88
C ILE A 133 -9.87 14.14 -2.58
N GLU A 134 -10.71 13.43 -3.33
CA GLU A 134 -12.15 13.40 -3.08
C GLU A 134 -12.43 12.56 -1.83
N LEU A 135 -13.08 13.17 -0.83
CA LEU A 135 -13.47 12.52 0.41
C LEU A 135 -15.00 12.33 0.43
N ILE A 136 -15.45 11.13 0.77
CA ILE A 136 -16.87 10.84 1.06
C ILE A 136 -17.19 11.29 2.48
N GLU A 137 -16.29 10.97 3.42
CA GLU A 137 -16.46 11.24 4.85
C GLU A 137 -15.09 11.47 5.50
N GLN A 138 -15.03 12.32 6.52
CA GLN A 138 -13.85 12.48 7.37
C GLN A 138 -14.21 12.68 8.84
N LYS A 139 -13.36 12.20 9.75
CA LYS A 139 -13.54 12.38 11.20
C LYS A 139 -12.18 12.56 11.88
N ALA A 140 -12.16 13.38 12.92
CA ALA A 140 -10.98 13.67 13.72
C ALA A 140 -11.19 13.17 15.15
N LEU A 141 -10.42 12.15 15.55
CA LEU A 141 -10.52 11.51 16.86
C LEU A 141 -9.34 11.89 17.74
N THR A 142 -9.59 11.95 19.05
CA THR A 142 -8.55 12.22 20.04
C THR A 142 -8.45 11.04 20.99
N THR A 143 -7.28 10.41 21.03
CA THR A 143 -7.01 9.23 21.86
C THR A 143 -5.70 9.45 22.61
N ASN A 144 -5.70 9.33 23.94
CA ASN A 144 -4.51 9.48 24.79
C ASN A 144 -3.71 10.78 24.50
N GLY A 145 -4.43 11.90 24.27
CA GLY A 145 -3.82 13.18 23.95
C GLY A 145 -3.25 13.31 22.53
N LYS A 146 -3.41 12.28 21.69
CA LYS A 146 -3.02 12.30 20.27
C LYS A 146 -4.23 12.52 19.37
N LEU A 147 -4.06 13.24 18.28
CA LEU A 147 -5.08 13.47 17.27
C LEU A 147 -4.83 12.55 16.08
N LEU A 148 -5.88 11.91 15.58
CA LEU A 148 -5.84 11.14 14.35
C LEU A 148 -7.02 11.56 13.45
N PHE A 149 -6.78 11.55 12.14
CA PHE A 149 -7.81 11.75 11.15
C PHE A 149 -8.07 10.43 10.45
N ILE A 150 -9.34 10.20 10.15
CA ILE A 150 -9.75 9.09 9.31
C ILE A 150 -10.61 9.68 8.20
N ALA A 151 -10.42 9.20 6.98
CA ALA A 151 -11.31 9.52 5.89
C ALA A 151 -11.66 8.30 5.06
N ARG A 152 -12.88 8.33 4.54
CA ARG A 152 -13.41 7.40 3.57
C ARG A 152 -13.36 8.05 2.19
N CYS A 153 -12.70 7.42 1.24
CA CYS A 153 -12.47 7.94 -0.11
C CYS A 153 -12.90 6.90 -1.14
N PRO A 154 -13.44 7.29 -2.31
CA PRO A 154 -13.70 6.32 -3.36
C PRO A 154 -12.37 5.88 -3.98
N PHE A 155 -12.13 4.57 -4.08
CA PHE A 155 -10.96 4.01 -4.76
C PHE A 155 -11.27 3.78 -6.24
N ASN A 156 -11.26 4.88 -6.99
CA ASN A 156 -11.63 4.94 -8.41
C ASN A 156 -10.47 5.50 -9.26
N SER A 157 -10.70 5.64 -10.58
CA SER A 157 -9.71 6.15 -11.53
C SER A 157 -9.21 7.58 -11.24
N ILE A 158 -9.89 8.33 -10.38
CA ILE A 158 -9.51 9.70 -10.00
C ILE A 158 -8.56 9.67 -8.79
N ASN A 159 -8.90 8.90 -7.75
CA ASN A 159 -8.17 8.95 -6.47
C ASN A 159 -7.13 7.85 -6.28
N TYR A 160 -7.10 6.79 -7.10
CA TYR A 160 -6.26 5.62 -6.83
C TYR A 160 -4.78 5.99 -6.66
N SER A 161 -4.26 6.91 -7.47
CA SER A 161 -2.84 7.29 -7.47
C SER A 161 -2.46 7.99 -6.17
N HIS A 162 -3.34 8.86 -5.67
CA HIS A 162 -3.22 9.53 -4.38
C HIS A 162 -3.35 8.55 -3.21
N ILE A 163 -4.31 7.63 -3.26
CA ILE A 163 -4.52 6.63 -2.21
C ILE A 163 -3.30 5.72 -2.09
N LEU A 164 -2.75 5.27 -3.21
CA LEU A 164 -1.51 4.49 -3.19
C LEU A 164 -0.32 5.30 -2.71
N GLU A 165 -0.20 6.56 -3.13
CA GLU A 165 0.85 7.46 -2.64
C GLU A 165 0.83 7.61 -1.13
N PHE A 166 -0.36 7.73 -0.56
CA PHE A 166 -0.55 7.79 0.88
C PHE A 166 0.04 6.54 1.55
N PHE A 167 -0.26 5.34 1.04
CA PHE A 167 0.29 4.09 1.58
C PHE A 167 1.79 3.93 1.33
N PHE A 168 2.28 4.31 0.14
CA PHE A 168 3.71 4.26 -0.18
C PHE A 168 4.55 5.15 0.74
N PHE A 169 4.00 6.27 1.19
CA PHE A 169 4.65 7.16 2.15
C PHE A 169 4.37 6.78 3.62
N GLY A 170 3.95 5.54 3.87
CA GLY A 170 3.78 5.00 5.22
C GLY A 170 2.44 5.34 5.89
N GLY A 171 1.45 5.81 5.13
CA GLY A 171 0.09 5.97 5.61
C GLY A 171 -0.50 4.65 6.10
N GLU A 172 -1.41 4.72 7.08
CA GLU A 172 -2.13 3.55 7.58
C GLU A 172 -3.55 3.51 7.05
N GLY A 173 -4.10 2.31 6.86
CA GLY A 173 -5.45 2.15 6.34
C GLY A 173 -5.61 0.86 5.57
N PHE A 174 -6.71 0.79 4.82
CA PHE A 174 -7.08 -0.38 4.03
C PHE A 174 -8.04 0.03 2.91
N ILE A 175 -8.15 -0.81 1.90
CA ILE A 175 -9.16 -0.72 0.84
C ILE A 175 -10.12 -1.89 1.01
N LEU A 176 -11.40 -1.61 0.86
CA LEU A 176 -12.49 -2.57 0.87
C LEU A 176 -13.00 -2.74 -0.56
N ASP A 177 -13.20 -3.98 -1.01
CA ASP A 177 -14.11 -4.20 -2.14
C ASP A 177 -15.55 -4.16 -1.62
N ALA A 178 -16.22 -3.04 -1.79
CA ALA A 178 -17.57 -2.82 -1.26
C ALA A 178 -18.62 -3.02 -2.35
N THR A 179 -18.64 -4.21 -2.98
CA THR A 179 -19.63 -4.58 -4.00
C THR A 179 -21.07 -4.42 -3.54
N ASN A 180 -21.36 -4.63 -2.24
CA ASN A 180 -22.74 -4.68 -1.72
C ASN A 180 -23.11 -3.66 -0.63
N HIS A 181 -22.14 -3.08 0.10
CA HIS A 181 -22.30 -1.90 0.95
C HIS A 181 -20.96 -1.66 1.67
N SER A 182 -20.50 -0.41 1.77
CA SER A 182 -19.36 -0.07 2.62
C SER A 182 -19.87 0.43 3.98
N PRO A 183 -19.25 0.02 5.10
CA PRO A 183 -19.59 0.60 6.39
C PRO A 183 -19.33 2.10 6.39
N ASP A 184 -20.12 2.83 7.17
CA ASP A 184 -19.82 4.21 7.51
C ASP A 184 -18.60 4.29 8.44
N LEU A 185 -18.04 5.47 8.59
CA LEU A 185 -16.87 5.63 9.44
C LEU A 185 -17.20 5.45 10.92
N GLU A 186 -18.45 5.73 11.33
CA GLU A 186 -18.85 5.62 12.73
C GLU A 186 -18.87 4.19 13.26
N SER A 187 -19.41 3.25 12.49
CA SER A 187 -19.42 1.82 12.84
C SER A 187 -18.01 1.25 13.01
N LEU A 188 -17.04 1.72 12.21
CA LEU A 188 -15.64 1.30 12.33
C LEU A 188 -14.95 1.81 13.60
N ILE A 189 -15.42 2.93 14.14
CA ILE A 189 -14.80 3.56 15.31
C ILE A 189 -15.34 2.94 16.60
N THR A 190 -16.65 2.71 16.68
CA THR A 190 -17.32 2.23 17.91
C THR A 190 -16.90 0.83 18.32
N GLU A 191 -16.48 -0.01 17.38
CA GLU A 191 -16.05 -1.39 17.67
C GLU A 191 -14.63 -1.50 18.24
N THR A 192 -13.89 -0.39 18.37
CA THR A 192 -12.45 -0.42 18.69
C THR A 192 -12.15 0.24 20.04
N SER A 193 -11.62 -0.52 21.00
CA SER A 193 -10.80 0.06 22.06
C SER A 193 -9.52 0.56 21.40
N PHE A 194 -9.40 1.88 21.17
CA PHE A 194 -8.36 2.48 20.32
C PHE A 194 -6.94 1.92 20.57
N PRO A 195 -6.45 1.01 19.71
CA PRO A 195 -5.09 0.49 19.81
C PRO A 195 -4.10 1.52 19.26
N THR A 196 -2.80 1.19 19.34
CA THR A 196 -1.73 1.94 18.67
C THR A 196 -1.86 1.97 17.14
N SER A 197 -2.68 1.12 16.52
CA SER A 197 -3.10 1.25 15.12
C SER A 197 -4.59 0.94 15.00
N LEU A 198 -5.39 1.96 14.69
CA LEU A 198 -6.84 1.84 14.50
C LEU A 198 -7.17 0.98 13.26
N ALA A 199 -6.31 1.02 12.24
CA ALA A 199 -6.47 0.22 11.04
C ALA A 199 -6.56 -1.27 11.39
N PHE A 200 -5.64 -1.74 12.24
CA PHE A 200 -5.54 -3.15 12.62
C PHE A 200 -6.74 -3.66 13.39
N SER A 201 -7.33 -2.83 14.27
CA SER A 201 -8.56 -3.21 14.96
C SER A 201 -9.75 -3.32 14.01
N ALA A 202 -9.88 -2.40 13.04
CA ALA A 202 -10.99 -2.40 12.10
C ALA A 202 -10.97 -3.61 11.15
N ILE A 203 -9.77 -4.03 10.72
CA ILE A 203 -9.58 -5.17 9.81
C ILE A 203 -10.26 -6.43 10.34
N ASN A 204 -10.14 -6.73 11.62
CA ASN A 204 -10.69 -7.97 12.17
C ASN A 204 -12.23 -7.98 12.15
N SER A 205 -12.86 -6.86 12.48
CA SER A 205 -14.31 -6.68 12.39
C SER A 205 -14.81 -6.76 10.95
N LEU A 206 -14.10 -6.14 10.01
CA LEU A 206 -14.45 -6.17 8.60
C LEU A 206 -14.40 -7.60 8.03
N ILE A 207 -13.39 -8.39 8.40
CA ILE A 207 -13.31 -9.80 7.98
C ILE A 207 -14.45 -10.62 8.60
N ARG A 208 -14.90 -10.32 9.84
CA ARG A 208 -16.07 -10.99 10.45
C ARG A 208 -17.33 -10.78 9.62
N SER A 209 -17.47 -9.59 9.07
CA SER A 209 -18.56 -9.17 8.18
C SER A 209 -18.34 -9.61 6.73
N ASP A 210 -17.45 -10.57 6.50
CA ASP A 210 -17.16 -11.19 5.20
C ASP A 210 -16.64 -10.22 4.12
N PHE A 211 -16.06 -9.08 4.53
CA PHE A 211 -15.38 -8.18 3.60
C PHE A 211 -14.02 -8.73 3.15
N GLU A 212 -13.72 -8.50 1.87
CA GLU A 212 -12.39 -8.65 1.31
C GLU A 212 -11.62 -7.33 1.48
N LEU A 213 -10.39 -7.43 1.97
CA LEU A 213 -9.56 -6.28 2.34
C LEU A 213 -8.25 -6.27 1.59
N LEU A 214 -7.79 -5.07 1.27
CA LEU A 214 -6.42 -4.81 0.85
C LEU A 214 -5.73 -3.97 1.92
N ILE A 215 -4.60 -4.45 2.41
CA ILE A 215 -3.75 -3.74 3.35
C ILE A 215 -2.41 -3.52 2.69
N PHE A 216 -1.85 -2.34 2.89
CA PHE A 216 -0.52 -1.99 2.40
C PHE A 216 0.46 -1.89 3.54
N ASP A 217 1.68 -2.36 3.29
CA ASP A 217 2.78 -2.36 4.21
C ASP A 217 4.04 -1.86 3.52
N HIS A 218 4.74 -0.94 4.17
CA HIS A 218 5.94 -0.31 3.63
C HIS A 218 7.08 -0.47 4.62
N TYR A 219 8.07 -1.28 4.24
CA TYR A 219 9.27 -1.53 5.02
C TYR A 219 10.25 -0.39 4.77
N ILE A 220 10.26 0.61 5.64
CA ILE A 220 11.08 1.82 5.48
C ILE A 220 12.58 1.50 5.30
N GLU A 221 13.07 0.45 5.95
CA GLU A 221 14.50 0.07 5.90
C GLU A 221 14.92 -0.47 4.53
N THR A 222 14.06 -1.26 3.89
CA THR A 222 14.33 -1.90 2.59
C THR A 222 13.69 -1.17 1.42
N GLU A 223 12.81 -0.20 1.69
CA GLU A 223 11.88 0.41 0.73
C GLU A 223 10.99 -0.65 0.03
N ASP A 224 10.85 -1.84 0.64
CA ASP A 224 9.97 -2.87 0.12
C ASP A 224 8.52 -2.49 0.39
N PHE A 225 7.68 -2.77 -0.58
CA PHE A 225 6.27 -2.53 -0.47
C PHE A 225 5.51 -3.83 -0.69
N SER A 226 4.64 -4.15 0.25
CA SER A 226 3.76 -5.30 0.13
C SER A 226 2.32 -4.83 0.19
N ALA A 227 1.47 -5.40 -0.65
CA ALA A 227 0.05 -5.38 -0.36
C ALA A 227 -0.51 -6.78 -0.19
N PHE A 228 -1.38 -6.89 0.80
CA PHE A 228 -1.98 -8.11 1.27
C PHE A 228 -3.46 -8.04 0.97
N LYS A 229 -3.90 -8.93 0.09
CA LYS A 229 -5.30 -9.23 -0.12
C LYS A 229 -5.71 -10.27 0.90
N ILE A 230 -6.71 -9.95 1.72
CA ILE A 230 -7.17 -10.79 2.82
C ILE A 230 -8.63 -11.11 2.62
N LYS A 231 -8.95 -12.39 2.64
CA LYS A 231 -10.31 -12.90 2.58
C LYS A 231 -10.48 -14.02 3.60
N LYS A 232 -11.64 -14.10 4.23
CA LYS A 232 -12.00 -15.25 5.08
C LYS A 232 -11.94 -16.55 4.28
N SER A 233 -11.26 -17.56 4.81
CA SER A 233 -11.16 -18.87 4.15
C SER A 233 -12.53 -19.52 4.12
N ILE A 234 -12.93 -20.01 2.95
CA ILE A 234 -14.13 -20.83 2.82
C ILE A 234 -13.77 -22.22 3.35
N THR A 235 -14.28 -22.56 4.53
CA THR A 235 -14.19 -23.93 5.04
C THR A 235 -15.10 -24.80 4.18
N LYS A 236 -14.51 -25.69 3.38
CA LYS A 236 -15.23 -26.81 2.76
C LYS A 236 -15.47 -27.92 3.76
#